data_AF-A0A7C7TRQ0-F1
#
_entry.id   AF-A0A7C7TRQ0-F1
#
_cell.length_a   1.000
_cell.length_b   1.000
_cell.length_c   1.000
_cell.angle_alpha   90.00
_cell.angle_beta   90.00
_cell.angle_gamma   90.00
#
_symmetry.space_group_name_H-M   'P 1'
#
loop_
_entity.id
_entity.type
_entity.pdbx_description
1 polymer ?
#
loop_
_entity_poly.entity_id
_entity_poly.type
_entity_poly.pdbx_seq_one_letter_code
_entity_poly.pdbx_strand_id
1 'polypeptide(L)'
;MIGCYTKQVVLALILALFLTTQVAHGQGRFMVLSGEFVSPAYEGWWPNDDGSYKLFFGYMNSNWEEELDVSIGPDNYFSFVGEGELDDLEIEDYDFAAADQGQPTHFYPRRNPFLFTIDVPSDFGTNE
;
A
#
# COMPACT_ATOMS: atom_id res chain seq x y z
N MET A 1 -32.71 -55.90 -9.58
CA MET A 1 -33.37 -54.72 -8.95
C MET A 1 -32.59 -54.20 -7.74
N ILE A 2 -32.20 -55.04 -6.77
CA ILE A 2 -31.46 -54.63 -5.55
C ILE A 2 -30.07 -54.01 -5.83
N GLY A 3 -29.28 -54.56 -6.76
CA GLY A 3 -27.93 -54.02 -7.06
C GLY A 3 -27.90 -52.67 -7.78
N CYS A 4 -29.02 -52.19 -8.32
CA CYS A 4 -29.12 -50.84 -8.92
C CYS A 4 -29.25 -49.78 -7.83
N TYR A 5 -30.06 -50.05 -6.80
CA TYR A 5 -30.25 -49.18 -5.64
C TYR A 5 -28.95 -49.00 -4.84
N THR A 6 -28.17 -50.06 -4.65
CA THR A 6 -26.89 -49.97 -3.93
C THR A 6 -25.90 -49.03 -4.63
N LYS A 7 -25.84 -49.06 -5.97
CA LYS A 7 -24.97 -48.16 -6.74
C LYS A 7 -25.41 -46.70 -6.66
N GLN A 8 -26.72 -46.45 -6.67
CA GLN A 8 -27.28 -45.10 -6.52
C GLN A 8 -27.00 -44.51 -5.14
N VAL A 9 -27.09 -45.31 -4.08
CA VAL A 9 -26.78 -44.89 -2.71
C VAL A 9 -25.29 -44.56 -2.55
N VAL A 10 -24.40 -45.39 -3.09
CA VAL A 10 -22.95 -45.12 -3.04
C VAL A 10 -22.60 -43.85 -3.82
N LEU A 11 -23.19 -43.65 -4.99
CA LEU A 11 -22.97 -42.43 -5.79
C LEU A 11 -23.47 -41.18 -5.06
N ALA A 12 -24.63 -41.26 -4.40
CA ALA A 12 -25.17 -40.17 -3.61
C ALA A 12 -24.28 -39.83 -2.40
N LEU A 13 -23.70 -40.84 -1.75
CA LEU A 13 -22.76 -40.64 -0.64
C LEU A 13 -21.44 -40.01 -1.10
N ILE A 14 -20.90 -40.44 -2.24
CA ILE A 14 -19.70 -39.84 -2.84
C ILE A 14 -19.97 -38.38 -3.24
N LEU A 15 -21.12 -38.10 -3.86
CA LEU A 15 -21.51 -36.75 -4.24
C LEU A 15 -21.71 -35.85 -3.01
N ALA A 16 -22.34 -36.36 -1.96
CA ALA A 16 -22.51 -35.65 -0.70
C ALA A 16 -21.14 -35.34 -0.05
N LEU A 17 -20.19 -36.27 -0.10
CA LEU A 17 -18.82 -36.07 0.40
C LEU A 17 -18.04 -35.05 -0.45
N PHE A 18 -18.29 -35.00 -1.77
CA PHE A 18 -17.67 -34.02 -2.66
C PHE A 18 -18.24 -32.60 -2.47
N LEU A 19 -19.50 -32.50 -2.05
CA LEU A 19 -20.17 -31.23 -1.76
C LEU A 19 -19.73 -30.64 -0.42
N THR A 20 -19.30 -31.45 0.56
CA THR A 20 -18.82 -30.96 1.87
C THR A 20 -17.36 -30.51 1.86
N THR A 21 -16.56 -30.91 0.87
CA THR A 21 -15.15 -30.49 0.73
C THR A 21 -14.95 -29.17 0.01
N GLN A 22 -16.03 -28.50 -0.41
CA GLN A 22 -15.98 -27.13 -0.92
C GLN A 22 -15.86 -26.14 0.25
N VAL A 23 -14.79 -26.24 1.05
CA VAL A 23 -14.40 -25.14 1.94
C VAL A 23 -13.95 -24.02 1.03
N ALA A 24 -14.81 -23.04 0.82
CA ALA A 24 -14.47 -21.84 0.09
C ALA A 24 -13.28 -21.18 0.80
N HIS A 25 -12.10 -21.26 0.19
CA HIS A 25 -11.00 -20.36 0.51
C HIS A 25 -11.39 -18.96 0.04
N GLY A 26 -12.32 -18.33 0.75
CA GLY A 26 -12.50 -16.89 0.65
C GLY A 26 -11.16 -16.24 1.00
N GLN A 27 -10.73 -15.27 0.21
CA GLN A 27 -9.61 -14.43 0.61
C GLN A 27 -10.03 -13.67 1.87
N GLY A 28 -9.67 -14.21 3.03
CA GLY A 28 -9.84 -13.51 4.29
C GLY A 28 -9.01 -12.24 4.21
N ARG A 29 -9.66 -11.08 4.13
CA ARG A 29 -9.00 -9.84 4.50
C ARG A 29 -8.79 -9.93 6.01
N PHE A 30 -7.58 -10.30 6.41
CA PHE A 30 -7.21 -10.20 7.81
C PHE A 30 -7.28 -8.72 8.20
N MET A 31 -8.13 -8.42 9.18
CA MET A 31 -8.12 -7.12 9.86
C MET A 31 -6.98 -7.21 10.87
N VAL A 32 -5.79 -6.80 10.46
CA VAL A 32 -4.66 -6.70 11.38
C VAL A 32 -4.86 -5.43 12.20
N LEU A 33 -5.05 -5.58 13.51
CA LEU A 33 -5.40 -4.46 14.39
C LEU A 33 -4.21 -3.50 14.57
N SER A 34 -3.00 -4.06 14.70
CA SER A 34 -1.75 -3.37 15.01
C SER A 34 -0.53 -4.16 14.53
N GLY A 35 0.64 -3.52 14.48
CA GLY A 35 1.95 -4.12 14.18
C GLY A 35 2.34 -4.14 12.70
N GLU A 36 1.55 -3.51 11.83
CA GLU A 36 1.81 -3.38 10.40
C GLU A 36 2.39 -2.00 10.05
N PHE A 37 2.89 -1.88 8.82
CA PHE A 37 3.53 -0.67 8.31
C PHE A 37 2.53 0.38 7.78
N VAL A 38 3.03 1.61 7.64
CA VAL A 38 2.44 2.65 6.80
C VAL A 38 3.16 2.66 5.47
N SER A 39 2.42 2.79 4.37
CA SER A 39 3.00 3.04 3.05
C SER A 39 2.55 4.37 2.48
N PRO A 40 3.45 5.15 1.86
CA PRO A 40 3.06 6.31 1.10
C PRO A 40 2.17 5.90 -0.08
N ALA A 41 1.24 6.76 -0.46
CA ALA A 41 0.41 6.60 -1.63
C ALA A 41 0.58 7.82 -2.53
N TYR A 42 1.07 7.60 -3.75
CA TYR A 42 1.02 8.62 -4.79
C TYR A 42 -0.40 8.70 -5.35
N GLU A 43 -1.01 9.87 -5.27
CA GLU A 43 -2.41 10.11 -5.61
C GLU A 43 -2.60 10.88 -6.92
N GLY A 44 -1.51 11.18 -7.63
CA GLY A 44 -1.50 11.84 -8.93
C GLY A 44 -0.77 13.19 -8.93
N TRP A 45 -0.91 13.92 -10.03
CA TRP A 45 -0.22 15.18 -10.26
C TRP A 45 -1.13 16.23 -10.89
N TRP A 46 -0.73 17.50 -10.76
CA TRP A 46 -1.38 18.65 -11.38
C TRP A 46 -0.34 19.63 -11.93
N PRO A 47 -0.49 20.14 -13.16
CA PRO A 47 0.42 21.15 -13.69
C PRO A 47 0.15 22.52 -13.04
N ASN A 48 1.22 23.22 -12.68
CA ASN A 48 1.16 24.60 -12.18
C ASN A 48 1.28 25.60 -13.36
N ASP A 49 0.87 26.85 -13.14
CA ASP A 49 0.86 27.90 -14.17
C ASP A 49 2.27 28.28 -14.66
N ASP A 50 3.30 28.05 -13.85
CA ASP A 50 4.71 28.32 -14.16
C ASP A 50 5.40 27.16 -14.92
N GLY A 51 4.66 26.10 -15.24
CA GLY A 51 5.16 24.91 -15.92
C GLY A 51 5.76 23.85 -15.01
N SER A 52 5.85 24.10 -13.69
CA SER A 52 6.18 23.06 -12.70
C SER A 52 5.01 22.10 -12.48
N TYR A 53 5.24 21.02 -11.73
CA TYR A 53 4.18 20.07 -11.37
C TYR A 53 4.02 19.98 -9.86
N LYS A 54 2.77 19.78 -9.43
CA LYS A 54 2.42 19.47 -8.06
C LYS A 54 2.07 18.00 -7.96
N LEU A 55 2.79 17.25 -7.14
CA LEU A 55 2.54 15.85 -6.84
C LEU A 55 1.70 15.72 -5.57
N PHE A 56 0.70 14.86 -5.58
CA PHE A 56 -0.21 14.66 -4.46
C PHE A 56 0.09 13.35 -3.76
N PHE A 57 0.13 13.39 -2.43
CA PHE A 57 0.42 12.22 -1.62
C PHE A 57 -0.61 12.04 -0.51
N GLY A 58 -0.84 10.77 -0.20
CA GLY A 58 -1.50 10.31 1.00
C GLY A 58 -0.73 9.13 1.57
N TYR A 59 -1.39 8.33 2.40
CA TYR A 59 -0.81 7.08 2.88
C TYR A 59 -1.89 6.03 3.14
N MET A 60 -1.42 4.78 3.23
CA MET A 60 -2.17 3.67 3.78
C MET A 60 -1.50 3.21 5.08
N ASN A 61 -2.18 3.41 6.21
CA ASN A 61 -1.84 2.71 7.44
C ASN A 61 -2.52 1.33 7.38
N SER A 62 -1.73 0.26 7.32
CA SER A 62 -2.24 -1.11 7.18
C SER A 62 -2.96 -1.61 8.43
N ASN A 63 -2.74 -0.95 9.57
CA ASN A 63 -3.41 -1.20 10.84
C ASN A 63 -4.86 -0.71 10.84
N TRP A 64 -5.69 -1.34 11.66
CA TRP A 64 -7.09 -0.98 11.84
C TRP A 64 -7.36 -0.13 13.08
N GLU A 65 -6.53 -0.25 14.11
CA GLU A 65 -6.68 0.47 15.37
C GLU A 65 -5.42 1.27 15.73
N GLU A 66 -4.23 0.76 15.39
CA GLU A 66 -2.96 1.44 15.72
C GLU A 66 -2.75 2.72 14.92
N GLU A 67 -2.52 3.80 15.65
CA GLU A 67 -1.97 5.06 15.18
C GLU A 67 -0.44 5.03 15.37
N LEU A 68 0.28 5.62 14.42
CA LEU A 68 1.73 5.68 14.47
C LEU A 68 2.20 7.13 14.51
N ASP A 69 3.18 7.40 15.37
CA ASP A 69 3.88 8.68 15.43
C ASP A 69 5.30 8.47 14.90
N VAL A 70 5.57 9.02 13.72
CA VAL A 70 6.89 8.97 13.08
C VAL A 70 7.33 10.40 12.79
N SER A 71 8.25 10.90 13.61
CA SER A 71 8.83 12.23 13.42
C SER A 71 9.58 12.31 12.09
N ILE A 72 9.73 13.52 11.55
CA ILE A 72 10.61 13.77 10.41
C ILE A 72 12.01 13.28 10.75
N GLY A 73 12.59 12.47 9.87
CA GLY A 73 13.86 11.80 10.09
C GLY A 73 14.13 10.72 9.03
N PRO A 74 15.17 9.90 9.21
CA PRO A 74 15.53 8.84 8.25
C PRO A 74 14.39 7.85 7.93
N ASP A 75 13.41 7.71 8.84
CA ASP A 75 12.25 6.83 8.64
C ASP A 75 11.02 7.55 8.05
N ASN A 76 11.07 8.88 7.87
CA ASN A 76 9.98 9.71 7.35
C ASN A 76 10.51 11.02 6.72
N TYR A 77 11.13 10.91 5.55
CA TYR A 77 11.66 12.05 4.80
C TYR A 77 11.35 11.97 3.31
N PHE A 78 11.46 13.11 2.65
CA PHE A 78 11.61 13.20 1.21
C PHE A 78 13.00 13.73 0.87
N SER A 79 13.56 13.25 -0.24
CA SER A 79 14.73 13.87 -0.84
C SER A 79 14.53 14.08 -2.33
N PHE A 80 15.24 15.06 -2.88
CA PHE A 80 15.31 15.35 -4.30
C PHE A 80 16.71 14.98 -4.77
N VAL A 81 16.81 13.86 -5.47
CA VAL A 81 18.08 13.31 -5.94
C VAL A 81 18.24 13.47 -7.44
N GLY A 82 19.49 13.52 -7.90
CA GLY A 82 19.79 13.50 -9.33
C GLY A 82 19.61 12.10 -9.95
N GLU A 83 19.62 12.06 -11.28
CA GLU A 83 19.58 10.83 -12.08
C GLU A 83 20.63 9.82 -11.59
N GLY A 84 20.19 8.60 -11.25
CA GLY A 84 21.06 7.49 -10.83
C GLY A 84 21.84 7.70 -9.52
N GLU A 85 21.59 8.78 -8.77
CA GLU A 85 22.30 9.07 -7.50
C GLU A 85 21.93 8.06 -6.39
N LEU A 86 20.72 7.49 -6.46
CA LEU A 86 20.22 6.44 -5.55
C LEU A 86 20.01 5.08 -6.23
N ASP A 87 20.71 4.80 -7.34
CA ASP A 87 20.70 3.45 -7.95
C ASP A 87 21.33 2.39 -7.03
N ASP A 88 22.20 2.82 -6.11
CA ASP A 88 22.73 2.00 -5.03
C ASP A 88 21.81 2.08 -3.80
N LEU A 89 21.12 0.97 -3.52
CA LEU A 89 20.19 0.83 -2.39
C LEU A 89 20.87 0.95 -1.01
N GLU A 90 22.21 0.97 -0.94
CA GLU A 90 22.96 1.20 0.30
C GLU A 90 23.18 2.70 0.61
N ILE A 91 22.91 3.59 -0.35
CA ILE A 91 23.08 5.03 -0.19
C ILE A 91 21.77 5.63 0.32
N GLU A 92 21.80 6.26 1.50
CA GLU A 92 20.71 7.08 2.00
C GLU A 92 21.00 8.56 1.71
N ASP A 93 20.06 9.26 1.08
CA ASP A 93 20.17 10.71 0.82
C ASP A 93 19.29 11.52 1.78
N TYR A 94 19.49 11.29 3.07
CA TYR A 94 18.79 12.05 4.10
C TYR A 94 19.47 13.42 4.32
N ASP A 95 18.81 14.49 3.88
CA ASP A 95 19.15 15.87 4.25
C ASP A 95 18.09 16.45 5.20
N PHE A 96 18.47 16.68 6.46
CA PHE A 96 17.59 17.28 7.47
C PHE A 96 16.98 18.62 7.02
N ALA A 97 17.70 19.42 6.23
CA ALA A 97 17.22 20.73 5.78
C ALA A 97 16.12 20.65 4.72
N ALA A 98 16.07 19.55 3.95
CA ALA A 98 15.12 19.31 2.88
C ALA A 98 14.10 18.20 3.19
N ALA A 99 14.31 17.43 4.26
CA ALA A 99 13.51 16.27 4.63
C ALA A 99 12.02 16.55 4.85
N ASP A 100 11.69 17.73 5.39
CA ASP A 100 10.31 18.14 5.67
C ASP A 100 9.68 18.83 4.45
N GLN A 101 8.75 18.13 3.81
CA GLN A 101 7.91 18.60 2.71
C GLN A 101 6.44 18.74 3.14
N GLY A 102 6.17 18.78 4.45
CA GLY A 102 4.82 18.83 5.00
C GLY A 102 4.13 17.46 5.06
N GLN A 103 4.89 16.37 4.96
CA GLN A 103 4.35 15.02 5.16
C GLN A 103 3.86 14.81 6.62
N PRO A 104 2.85 13.95 6.84
CA PRO A 104 2.34 13.67 8.17
C PRO A 104 3.41 13.08 9.10
N THR A 105 3.35 13.45 10.38
CA THR A 105 4.13 12.81 11.46
C THR A 105 3.26 11.97 12.40
N HIS A 106 1.94 12.06 12.25
CA HIS A 106 0.96 11.25 12.96
C HIS A 106 0.04 10.56 11.94
N PHE A 107 -0.05 9.24 12.03
CA PHE A 107 -0.68 8.39 11.03
C PHE A 107 -1.91 7.67 11.60
N TYR A 108 -3.09 8.21 11.28
CA TYR A 108 -4.37 7.57 11.58
C TYR A 108 -4.52 6.23 10.86
N PRO A 109 -5.37 5.31 11.36
CA PRO A 109 -5.57 4.03 10.72
C PRO A 109 -6.12 4.19 9.29
N ARG A 110 -5.87 3.16 8.46
CA ARG A 110 -6.42 3.03 7.11
C ARG A 110 -5.93 4.09 6.12
N ARG A 111 -6.74 4.33 5.08
CA ARG A 111 -6.41 5.18 3.94
C ARG A 111 -6.68 6.64 4.27
N ASN A 112 -5.66 7.47 4.10
CA ASN A 112 -5.75 8.91 4.25
C ASN A 112 -5.20 9.56 2.98
N PRO A 113 -6.05 9.84 1.98
CA PRO A 113 -5.62 10.31 0.66
C PRO A 113 -5.47 11.85 0.61
N PHE A 114 -4.64 12.34 -0.31
CA PHE A 114 -4.49 13.77 -0.63
C PHE A 114 -4.18 14.69 0.56
N LEU A 115 -3.26 14.28 1.45
CA LEU A 115 -2.92 15.03 2.66
C LEU A 115 -1.91 16.15 2.44
N PHE A 116 -0.95 15.94 1.55
CA PHE A 116 0.10 16.92 1.28
C PHE A 116 0.57 16.82 -0.16
N THR A 117 1.38 17.81 -0.56
CA THR A 117 1.85 17.95 -1.93
C THR A 117 3.32 18.31 -1.98
N ILE A 118 4.00 17.85 -3.01
CA ILE A 118 5.39 18.20 -3.32
C ILE A 118 5.41 18.89 -4.67
N ASP A 119 5.99 20.08 -4.73
CA ASP A 119 6.23 20.76 -6.00
C ASP A 119 7.56 20.29 -6.60
N VAL A 120 7.52 19.89 -7.86
CA VAL A 120 8.68 19.42 -8.63
C VAL A 120 8.91 20.31 -9.85
N PRO A 121 10.17 20.51 -10.29
CA PRO A 121 10.51 21.35 -11.43
C PRO A 121 9.78 21.00 -12.73
N SER A 122 9.78 21.94 -13.69
CA SER A 122 9.14 21.76 -15.01
C SER A 122 9.77 20.66 -15.87
N ASP A 123 11.02 20.33 -15.60
CA ASP A 123 11.77 19.25 -16.27
C ASP A 123 11.65 17.90 -15.55
N PHE A 124 10.82 17.81 -14.50
CA PHE A 124 10.51 16.54 -13.84
C PHE A 124 9.91 15.53 -14.82
N GLY A 125 10.47 14.32 -14.87
CA GLY A 125 10.19 13.23 -15.80
C GLY A 125 11.14 13.15 -17.01
N THR A 126 12.15 14.04 -17.10
CA THR A 126 13.08 14.10 -18.23
C THR A 126 14.48 13.54 -17.91
N ASN A 127 14.91 13.58 -16.65
CA ASN A 127 16.28 13.28 -16.23
C ASN A 127 16.30 12.43 -14.93
N GLU A 128 15.33 11.53 -14.77
CA GLU A 128 15.19 10.64 -13.61
C GLU A 128 15.63 9.21 -13.91
#